data_AF-A0A8T7E5W8-F1
#
_entry.id   AF-A0A8T7E5W8-F1
#
_cell.length_a   1.000
_cell.length_b   1.000
_cell.length_c   1.000
_cell.angle_alpha   90.00
_cell.angle_beta   90.00
_cell.angle_gamma   90.00
#
_symmetry.space_group_name_H-M   'P 1'
#
loop_
_entity.id
_entity.type
_entity.pdbx_description
1 polymer ?
#
loop_
_entity_poly.entity_id
_entity_poly.type
_entity_poly.pdbx_seq_one_letter_code
_entity_poly.pdbx_strand_id
1 'polypeptide(L)' 'MLFPISLQLGSFKQMHLEVVADDEYDEIIIGRDVLNHLTVTLDGPANSVQIVA' A
#
# COMPACT_ATOMS: atom_id res chain seq x y z
N MET A 1 -11.52 -11.11 -1.19
CA MET A 1 -12.25 -10.68 -2.42
C MET A 1 -11.55 -9.46 -3.03
N LEU A 2 -11.95 -8.99 -4.23
CA LEU A 2 -11.44 -7.73 -4.79
C LEU A 2 -12.32 -6.56 -4.37
N PHE A 3 -11.69 -5.47 -3.91
CA PHE A 3 -12.38 -4.28 -3.44
C PHE A 3 -11.81 -3.02 -4.09
N PRO A 4 -12.65 -2.10 -4.59
CA PRO A 4 -12.19 -0.80 -5.05
C PRO A 4 -12.01 0.15 -3.86
N ILE A 5 -10.83 0.75 -3.74
CA ILE A 5 -10.53 1.74 -2.71
C ILE A 5 -9.91 3.01 -3.31
N SER A 6 -9.94 4.08 -2.52
CA SER A 6 -9.10 5.26 -2.73
C SER A 6 -7.97 5.27 -1.70
N LEU A 7 -6.74 5.44 -2.16
CA LEU A 7 -5.53 5.47 -1.33
C LEU A 7 -4.93 6.86 -1.32
N GLN A 8 -4.62 7.38 -0.13
CA GLN A 8 -3.84 8.59 0.04
C GLN A 8 -2.68 8.33 0.99
N LEU A 9 -1.45 8.58 0.52
CA LEU A 9 -0.22 8.49 1.29
C LEU A 9 0.52 9.82 1.12
N GLY A 10 0.54 10.67 2.15
CA GLY A 10 1.10 12.01 2.03
C GLY A 10 0.49 12.81 0.87
N SER A 11 1.35 13.24 -0.07
CA SER A 11 0.97 13.91 -1.32
C SER A 11 0.49 12.96 -2.42
N PHE A 12 0.84 11.68 -2.36
CA PHE A 12 0.40 10.69 -3.33
C PHE A 12 -1.08 10.35 -3.13
N LYS A 13 -1.84 10.39 -4.23
CA LYS A 13 -3.28 10.07 -4.24
C LYS A 13 -3.59 9.17 -5.42
N GLN A 14 -4.26 8.05 -5.13
CA GLN A 14 -4.81 7.13 -6.13
C GLN A 14 -6.30 6.94 -5.84
N MET A 15 -7.15 7.43 -6.74
CA MET A 15 -8.60 7.45 -6.51
C MET A 15 -9.28 6.11 -6.78
N HIS A 16 -8.69 5.26 -7.63
CA HIS A 16 -9.24 3.97 -7.98
C HIS A 16 -8.12 2.92 -8.00
N LEU A 17 -8.14 2.05 -6.99
CA LEU A 17 -7.22 0.94 -6.85
C LEU A 17 -8.01 -0.31 -6.47
N GLU A 18 -7.84 -1.37 -7.25
CA GLU A 18 -8.36 -2.69 -6.88
C GLU A 18 -7.36 -3.36 -5.93
N VAL A 19 -7.82 -3.71 -4.74
CA VAL A 19 -7.02 -4.40 -3.72
C VAL A 19 -7.62 -5.75 -3.39
N VAL A 20 -6.77 -6.67 -2.97
CA VAL A 20 -7.21 -7.91 -2.34
C VAL A 20 -7.31 -7.65 -0.85
N ALA A 21 -8.49 -7.89 -0.29
CA ALA A 21 -8.69 -7.93 1.16
C ALA A 21 -9.26 -9.29 1.56
N ASP A 22 -8.93 -9.68 2.78
CA ASP A 22 -9.51 -10.83 3.47
C ASP A 22 -10.53 -10.32 4.49
N ASP A 23 -11.64 -11.03 4.65
CA ASP A 23 -12.66 -10.67 5.64
C ASP A 23 -12.28 -11.17 7.04
N GLU A 24 -11.29 -12.07 7.12
CA GLU A 24 -10.80 -12.69 8.35
C GLU A 24 -9.67 -11.87 9.03
N TYR A 25 -9.02 -10.98 8.27
CA TYR A 25 -7.91 -10.14 8.73
C TYR A 25 -8.15 -8.68 8.32
N ASP A 26 -7.93 -7.73 9.24
CA ASP A 26 -8.03 -6.28 8.97
C ASP A 26 -6.84 -5.75 8.13
N GLU A 27 -6.40 -6.53 7.15
CA GLU A 27 -5.24 -6.26 6.30
C GLU A 27 -5.64 -6.13 4.83
N ILE A 28 -5.04 -5.16 4.15
CA ILE A 28 -5.26 -4.91 2.72
C ILE A 28 -3.93 -5.10 2.01
N ILE A 29 -3.91 -5.95 0.99
CA ILE A 29 -2.74 -6.15 0.16
C ILE A 29 -2.80 -5.19 -1.02
N ILE A 30 -1.81 -4.29 -1.06
CA ILE A 30 -1.61 -3.34 -2.15
C ILE A 30 -0.59 -3.91 -3.15
N GLY A 31 -0.89 -3.78 -4.44
CA GLY A 31 -0.05 -4.27 -5.52
C GLY A 31 1.22 -3.44 -5.75
N ARG A 32 2.11 -3.99 -6.60
CA ARG A 32 3.34 -3.30 -7.05
C ARG A 32 3.07 -2.08 -7.91
N ASP A 33 1.90 -2.00 -8.53
CA ASP A 33 1.44 -0.83 -9.27
C ASP A 33 1.49 0.44 -8.43
N VAL A 34 1.06 0.39 -7.16
CA VAL A 34 1.20 1.50 -6.22
C VAL A 34 2.64 1.68 -5.76
N LEU A 35 3.32 0.58 -5.39
CA LEU A 35 4.69 0.66 -4.87
C LEU A 35 5.66 1.27 -5.88
N ASN A 36 5.45 1.06 -7.17
CA ASN A 36 6.27 1.66 -8.23
C ASN A 36 6.20 3.19 -8.29
N HIS A 37 5.19 3.80 -7.66
CA HIS A 37 5.05 5.26 -7.55
C HIS A 37 5.64 5.81 -6.25
N LEU A 38 6.13 4.94 -5.36
CA LEU A 38 6.62 5.31 -4.04
C LEU A 38 8.09 4.92 -3.90
N THR A 39 8.84 5.71 -3.12
CA THR A 39 10.16 5.26 -2.66
C THR A 39 9.97 4.50 -1.37
N VAL A 40 10.21 3.18 -1.40
CA VAL A 40 10.07 2.30 -0.24
C VAL A 40 11.44 1.84 0.22
N THR A 41 11.75 2.10 1.49
CA THR A 41 12.97 1.62 2.15
C THR A 41 12.59 0.55 3.16
N LEU A 42 13.19 -0.64 3.03
CA LEU A 42 13.05 -1.74 3.97
C LEU A 42 14.35 -1.85 4.78
N ASP A 43 14.28 -1.59 6.08
CA ASP A 43 15.40 -1.78 7.00
C ASP A 43 15.14 -3.02 7.85
N GLY A 44 15.72 -4.15 7.41
CA GLY A 44 15.61 -5.44 8.10
C GLY A 44 16.16 -5.42 9.53
N PRO A 45 17.39 -4.93 9.77
CA PRO A 45 17.95 -4.79 11.11
C PRO A 45 17.12 -3.93 12.07
N ALA A 46 16.55 -2.82 11.60
CA ALA A 46 15.68 -1.97 12.41
C ALA A 46 14.22 -2.47 12.48
N ASN A 47 13.89 -3.53 11.74
CA ASN A 47 12.54 -4.05 11.54
C ASN A 47 11.54 -2.93 11.20
N SER A 48 11.91 -2.05 10.27
CA SER A 48 11.13 -0.86 9.93
C SER A 48 10.93 -0.71 8.43
N VAL A 49 9.79 -0.13 8.06
CA VAL A 49 9.43 0.22 6.68
C VAL A 49 9.21 1.72 6.62
N GLN A 50 9.90 2.39 5.70
CA GLN A 50 9.68 3.80 5.43
C GLN A 50 9.15 3.98 4.02
N ILE A 51 8.10 4.79 3.90
CA ILE A 51 7.44 5.10 2.65
C ILE A 51 7.52 6.62 2.45
N VAL A 52 8.13 7.05 1.35
CA VAL A 52 8.19 8.45 0.93
C VAL A 52 7.33 8.62 -0.32
N ALA A 53 6.39 9.56 -0.25
CA ALA A 53 5.34 9.85 -1.22
C ALA A 53 5.40 11.29 -1.73
#